data_AF-A0A8W8JQ64-F1
#
_entry.id   AF-A0A8W8JQ64-F1
#
_cell.length_a   1.000
_cell.length_b   1.000
_cell.length_c   1.000
_cell.angle_alpha   90.00
_cell.angle_beta   90.00
_cell.angle_gamma   90.00
#
_symmetry.space_group_name_H-M   'P 1'
#
loop_
_entity.id
_entity.type
_entity.pdbx_description
1 polymer ?
#
loop_
_entity_poly.entity_id
_entity_poly.type
_entity_poly.pdbx_seq_one_letter_code
_entity_poly.pdbx_strand_id
1 'polypeptide(L)'
;MDTLFSQGMVFLVILLLGSRYLEANAAKQLDYFTLALQWPISYCKIHSDRCNLDSMPEVWTIHGLWPSNESKQNNPFCCNNNFDAQQIPQNVRKSLELIWPNLNTDENNTKFWAEQWRKHGSCASKVHGVDNISNYFSKAIELARLYNITKILKKSGITTDKYYLIDNLQNAMMNRTGKTAQISWTNTSCAPGWLSEIWICFDKIFDVIDCPNASKKHREIKYPDKDDSETTPCTNVINSIPENLIKIHILSMMIVWYAMRLGLSVAMLAGIRFQDFVEAEKFDFFTFSLQWPVTFCVNKARCKMSSMPNFWTIHGLCDFFDVSQIPKDVITEMNEKWPNLIINEPNEKFWSTQWKVHGSCAESAPGVQNISQYFTKAVKLAEMYNIKEILRSRNVTEGKNYTISSIQDAMKRNTTRLSKITWSKSKCARNWLYEIRICLDKQFGVINCPNVTKSTLILKYPNKDLQSPQALRCDPPSTGHSSGHLLSPFFFIAFLSFLSSIL
;
A
#
# COMPACT_ATOMS: atom_id res chain seq x y z
N MET A 1 23.85 -60.32 16.30
CA MET A 1 22.64 -59.51 16.04
C MET A 1 22.84 -58.44 14.95
N ASP A 2 24.02 -58.38 14.37
CA ASP A 2 24.64 -57.14 13.92
C ASP A 2 24.34 -56.84 12.44
N THR A 3 24.08 -57.91 11.66
CA THR A 3 23.61 -57.84 10.27
C THR A 3 22.22 -57.21 10.15
N LEU A 4 21.29 -57.54 11.05
CA LEU A 4 19.97 -56.92 11.13
C LEU A 4 20.05 -55.42 11.48
N PHE A 5 20.95 -55.06 12.40
CA PHE A 5 21.21 -53.65 12.74
C PHE A 5 21.78 -52.87 11.54
N SER A 6 22.73 -53.46 10.81
CA SER A 6 23.32 -52.87 9.60
C SER A 6 22.27 -52.64 8.50
N GLN A 7 21.43 -53.65 8.21
CA GLN A 7 20.37 -53.54 7.19
C GLN A 7 19.31 -52.49 7.56
N GLY A 8 18.91 -52.42 8.84
CA GLY A 8 17.99 -51.39 9.33
C GLY A 8 18.54 -49.97 9.15
N MET A 9 19.83 -49.75 9.42
CA MET A 9 20.48 -48.44 9.26
C MET A 9 20.56 -48.02 7.79
N VAL A 10 20.82 -48.94 6.85
CA VAL A 10 20.81 -48.62 5.41
C VAL A 10 19.40 -48.24 4.93
N PHE A 11 18.37 -48.95 5.38
CA PHE A 11 16.97 -48.61 5.07
C PHE A 11 16.57 -47.24 5.64
N LEU A 12 17.03 -46.92 6.85
CA LEU A 12 16.82 -45.61 7.48
C LEU A 12 17.50 -44.49 6.68
N VAL A 13 18.73 -44.69 6.20
CA VAL A 13 19.45 -43.72 5.36
C VAL A 13 18.75 -43.52 4.01
N ILE A 14 18.25 -44.59 3.38
CA ILE A 14 17.49 -44.47 2.12
C ILE A 14 16.19 -43.68 2.34
N LEU A 15 15.47 -43.91 3.44
CA LEU A 15 14.28 -43.13 3.81
C LEU A 15 14.62 -41.65 4.10
N LEU A 16 15.71 -41.38 4.81
CA LEU A 16 16.18 -40.02 5.13
C LEU A 16 16.75 -39.26 3.92
N LEU A 17 17.21 -39.96 2.88
CA LEU A 17 17.58 -39.36 1.60
C LEU A 17 16.36 -39.18 0.69
N GLY A 18 15.41 -40.12 0.72
CA GLY A 18 14.14 -40.04 0.00
C GLY A 18 13.26 -38.90 0.50
N SER A 19 13.17 -38.68 1.82
CA SER A 19 12.44 -37.54 2.38
C SER A 19 13.05 -36.22 1.92
N ARG A 20 14.38 -36.07 2.03
CA ARG A 20 15.12 -34.89 1.53
C ARG A 20 14.91 -34.63 0.04
N TYR A 21 14.76 -35.68 -0.78
CA TYR A 21 14.52 -35.53 -2.23
C TYR A 21 13.09 -35.05 -2.55
N LEU A 22 12.11 -35.35 -1.69
CA LEU A 22 10.74 -34.84 -1.79
C LEU A 22 10.59 -33.44 -1.16
N GLU A 23 11.26 -33.19 -0.03
CA GLU A 23 11.30 -31.91 0.69
C GLU A 23 11.95 -30.78 -0.14
N ALA A 24 12.87 -31.11 -1.05
CA ALA A 24 13.63 -30.16 -1.89
C ALA A 24 12.78 -29.24 -2.79
N ASN A 25 11.48 -29.49 -2.97
CA ASN A 25 10.58 -28.70 -3.82
C ASN A 25 9.62 -27.75 -3.06
N ALA A 26 9.65 -27.74 -1.72
CA ALA A 26 8.73 -26.94 -0.88
C ALA A 26 9.07 -25.43 -0.80
N ALA A 27 9.80 -24.89 -1.77
CA ALA A 27 10.27 -23.51 -1.77
C ALA A 27 9.15 -22.51 -2.11
N LYS A 28 8.44 -22.02 -1.08
CA LYS A 28 7.63 -20.78 -1.06
C LYS A 28 6.90 -20.51 -2.40
N GLN A 29 6.07 -21.47 -2.84
CA GLN A 29 5.64 -21.51 -4.23
C GLN A 29 4.80 -20.29 -4.62
N LEU A 30 5.28 -19.56 -5.62
CA LEU A 30 4.42 -18.93 -6.60
C LEU A 30 3.59 -20.05 -7.26
N ASP A 31 2.26 -19.94 -7.21
CA ASP A 31 1.34 -20.95 -7.73
C ASP A 31 0.81 -20.55 -9.10
N TYR A 32 0.33 -19.31 -9.23
CA TYR A 32 -0.33 -18.79 -10.42
C TYR A 32 -0.06 -17.29 -10.61
N PHE A 33 -0.44 -16.73 -11.75
CA PHE A 33 -0.42 -15.29 -12.04
C PHE A 33 -1.83 -14.73 -12.15
N THR A 34 -2.06 -13.56 -11.59
CA THR A 34 -3.29 -12.77 -11.75
C THR A 34 -3.03 -11.59 -12.68
N LEU A 35 -3.60 -11.56 -13.89
CA LEU A 35 -3.68 -10.33 -14.69
C LEU A 35 -4.89 -9.53 -14.24
N ALA A 36 -4.65 -8.46 -13.47
CA ALA A 36 -5.68 -7.52 -13.06
C ALA A 36 -5.84 -6.42 -14.11
N LEU A 37 -7.02 -6.38 -14.74
CA LEU A 37 -7.45 -5.32 -15.65
C LEU A 37 -8.48 -4.44 -14.94
N GLN A 38 -8.33 -3.12 -15.02
CA GLN A 38 -9.14 -2.12 -14.34
C GLN A 38 -9.94 -1.26 -15.34
N TRP A 39 -11.11 -0.79 -14.91
CA TRP A 39 -11.94 0.13 -15.68
C TRP A 39 -11.66 1.59 -15.28
N PRO A 40 -11.08 2.42 -16.17
CA PRO A 40 -10.60 3.76 -15.81
C PRO A 40 -11.68 4.69 -15.25
N ILE A 41 -12.89 4.61 -15.80
CA ILE A 41 -14.04 5.43 -15.38
C ILE A 41 -14.39 5.16 -13.91
N SER A 42 -14.53 3.90 -13.52
CA SER A 42 -14.83 3.52 -12.13
C SER A 42 -13.70 3.89 -11.19
N TYR A 43 -12.43 3.75 -11.60
CA TYR A 43 -11.31 4.27 -10.81
C TYR A 43 -11.42 5.80 -10.61
N CYS A 44 -11.72 6.54 -11.67
CA CYS A 44 -11.73 8.01 -11.67
C CYS A 44 -12.91 8.59 -10.90
N LYS A 45 -14.13 8.01 -11.03
CA LYS A 45 -15.30 8.43 -10.24
C LYS A 45 -15.12 8.24 -8.72
N ILE A 46 -14.25 7.32 -8.28
CA ILE A 46 -13.86 7.18 -6.85
C ILE A 46 -12.78 8.20 -6.44
N HIS A 47 -11.91 8.58 -7.37
CA HIS A 47 -10.66 9.32 -7.13
C HIS A 47 -10.63 10.67 -7.87
N SER A 48 -11.75 11.37 -7.88
CA SER A 48 -11.92 12.67 -8.55
C SER A 48 -11.07 13.79 -7.95
N ASP A 49 -10.42 13.55 -6.81
CA ASP A 49 -9.41 14.45 -6.20
C ASP A 49 -8.04 14.40 -6.91
N ARG A 50 -7.80 13.37 -7.73
CA ARG A 50 -6.49 13.06 -8.34
C ARG A 50 -6.58 12.43 -9.74
N CYS A 51 -7.71 12.57 -10.40
CA CYS A 51 -7.98 12.00 -11.72
C CYS A 51 -8.93 12.92 -12.52
N ASN A 52 -8.60 13.17 -13.78
CA ASN A 52 -9.46 13.89 -14.72
C ASN A 52 -10.27 12.90 -15.57
N LEU A 53 -11.59 12.85 -15.35
CA LEU A 53 -12.50 11.90 -15.99
C LEU A 53 -12.54 12.04 -17.52
N ASP A 54 -12.56 13.27 -18.04
CA ASP A 54 -12.61 13.56 -19.48
C ASP A 54 -11.42 12.92 -20.21
N SER A 55 -10.25 12.98 -19.56
CA SER A 55 -8.98 12.44 -20.06
C SER A 55 -8.85 10.92 -19.95
N MET A 56 -9.76 10.23 -19.26
CA MET A 56 -9.67 8.79 -19.08
C MET A 56 -10.00 8.02 -20.37
N PRO A 57 -9.29 6.92 -20.67
CA PRO A 57 -9.61 6.06 -21.80
C PRO A 57 -10.81 5.15 -21.48
N GLU A 58 -11.77 5.05 -22.40
CA GLU A 58 -12.91 4.10 -22.33
C GLU A 58 -12.50 2.70 -22.84
N VAL A 59 -11.31 2.25 -22.45
CA VAL A 59 -10.83 0.88 -22.66
C VAL A 59 -10.25 0.34 -21.36
N TRP A 60 -10.40 -0.97 -21.17
CA TRP A 60 -9.81 -1.65 -20.03
C TRP A 60 -8.28 -1.54 -20.07
N THR A 61 -7.71 -1.08 -18.96
CA THR A 61 -6.26 -0.91 -18.80
C THR A 61 -5.70 -1.93 -17.82
N ILE A 62 -4.40 -2.19 -17.88
CA ILE A 62 -3.71 -3.05 -16.92
C ILE A 62 -3.57 -2.28 -15.60
N HIS A 63 -3.94 -2.93 -14.49
CA HIS A 63 -3.49 -2.54 -13.15
C HIS A 63 -2.16 -3.23 -12.86
N GLY A 64 -2.11 -4.56 -13.02
CA GLY A 64 -0.85 -5.30 -13.02
C GLY A 64 -0.96 -6.77 -13.38
N LEU A 65 0.19 -7.40 -13.60
CA LEU A 65 0.37 -8.84 -13.66
C LEU A 65 1.02 -9.27 -12.34
N TRP A 66 0.30 -9.99 -11.50
CA TRP A 66 0.71 -10.27 -10.14
C TRP A 66 1.01 -11.76 -9.96
N PRO A 67 2.24 -12.15 -9.58
CA PRO A 67 2.50 -13.46 -9.02
C PRO A 67 1.61 -13.67 -7.78
N SER A 68 1.00 -14.84 -7.67
CA SER A 68 -0.06 -15.18 -6.70
C SER A 68 0.18 -16.56 -6.06
N ASN A 69 -0.43 -16.81 -4.90
CA ASN A 69 -0.37 -18.06 -4.15
C ASN A 69 -1.78 -18.41 -3.65
N GLU A 70 -2.14 -19.69 -3.60
CA GLU A 70 -3.49 -20.12 -3.21
C GLU A 70 -3.71 -20.11 -1.69
N SER A 71 -2.64 -20.35 -0.91
CA SER A 71 -2.69 -20.41 0.56
C SER A 71 -2.55 -19.04 1.25
N LYS A 72 -1.90 -18.06 0.62
CA LYS A 72 -1.83 -16.67 1.09
C LYS A 72 -2.86 -15.83 0.32
N GLN A 73 -3.84 -15.29 1.06
CA GLN A 73 -4.89 -14.39 0.54
C GLN A 73 -4.37 -13.03 0.00
N ASN A 74 -3.05 -12.81 0.00
CA ASN A 74 -2.37 -11.68 -0.62
C ASN A 74 -1.25 -12.19 -1.54
N ASN A 75 -1.16 -11.62 -2.74
CA ASN A 75 -0.08 -11.86 -3.70
C ASN A 75 1.30 -11.62 -3.05
N PRO A 76 2.32 -12.48 -3.25
CA PRO A 76 3.67 -12.24 -2.76
C PRO A 76 4.20 -10.87 -3.17
N PHE A 77 4.57 -10.08 -2.15
CA PHE A 77 5.22 -8.78 -2.32
C PHE A 77 6.75 -8.88 -2.15
N CYS A 78 7.48 -8.02 -2.87
CA CYS A 78 8.92 -7.76 -2.79
C CYS A 78 9.89 -8.95 -3.01
N CYS A 79 10.44 -9.05 -4.23
CA CYS A 79 11.63 -9.86 -4.53
C CYS A 79 12.62 -9.06 -5.40
N ASN A 80 13.33 -8.10 -4.79
CA ASN A 80 14.19 -7.06 -5.39
C ASN A 80 13.47 -5.71 -5.62
N ASN A 81 14.19 -4.60 -5.34
CA ASN A 81 13.71 -3.22 -5.48
C ASN A 81 14.31 -2.48 -6.70
N ASN A 82 15.21 -3.11 -7.46
CA ASN A 82 15.83 -2.50 -8.63
C ASN A 82 14.82 -2.44 -9.79
N PHE A 83 14.33 -1.23 -10.07
CA PHE A 83 13.63 -0.87 -11.30
C PHE A 83 14.48 0.12 -12.09
N ASP A 84 14.66 -0.14 -13.39
CA ASP A 84 15.24 0.79 -14.33
C ASP A 84 14.33 0.87 -15.58
N ALA A 85 13.84 2.08 -15.87
CA ALA A 85 12.99 2.34 -17.02
C ALA A 85 13.72 2.22 -18.36
N GLN A 86 15.07 2.21 -18.37
CA GLN A 86 15.86 1.96 -19.59
C GLN A 86 15.83 0.48 -20.01
N GLN A 87 15.49 -0.43 -19.09
CA GLN A 87 15.32 -1.87 -19.38
C GLN A 87 13.95 -2.19 -19.99
N ILE A 88 13.10 -1.19 -20.25
CA ILE A 88 11.84 -1.36 -21.00
C ILE A 88 12.08 -0.94 -22.46
N PRO A 89 12.04 -1.86 -23.44
CA PRO A 89 12.24 -1.51 -24.85
C PRO A 89 11.23 -0.47 -25.35
N GLN A 90 11.64 0.42 -26.25
CA GLN A 90 10.84 1.61 -26.62
C GLN A 90 9.47 1.27 -27.25
N ASN A 91 9.33 0.11 -27.90
CA ASN A 91 8.06 -0.43 -28.40
C ASN A 91 7.15 -0.97 -27.28
N VAL A 92 7.74 -1.59 -26.26
CA VAL A 92 7.04 -2.04 -25.03
C VAL A 92 6.59 -0.81 -24.25
N ARG A 93 7.46 0.19 -24.07
CA ARG A 93 7.16 1.47 -23.41
C ARG A 93 5.96 2.18 -24.05
N LYS A 94 5.98 2.38 -25.38
CA LYS A 94 4.84 2.96 -26.11
C LYS A 94 3.54 2.17 -25.94
N SER A 95 3.63 0.85 -25.74
CA SER A 95 2.47 0.00 -25.45
C SER A 95 1.96 0.22 -24.02
N LEU A 96 2.85 0.30 -23.02
CA LEU A 96 2.50 0.62 -21.63
C LEU A 96 1.86 2.01 -21.49
N GLU A 97 2.35 3.00 -22.26
CA GLU A 97 1.81 4.37 -22.24
C GLU A 97 0.36 4.43 -22.74
N LEU A 98 -0.10 3.43 -23.51
CA LEU A 98 -1.48 3.31 -24.00
C LEU A 98 -2.36 2.38 -23.14
N ILE A 99 -1.86 1.20 -22.72
CA ILE A 99 -2.70 0.17 -22.07
C ILE A 99 -2.35 -0.09 -20.60
N TRP A 100 -1.30 0.53 -20.07
CA TRP A 100 -0.94 0.51 -18.64
C TRP A 100 -0.60 1.94 -18.12
N PRO A 101 -1.44 2.96 -18.38
CA PRO A 101 -1.23 4.30 -17.85
C PRO A 101 -1.37 4.33 -16.32
N ASN A 102 -0.82 5.37 -15.70
CA ASN A 102 -1.22 5.74 -14.35
C ASN A 102 -2.53 6.54 -14.42
N LEU A 103 -3.56 6.06 -13.72
CA LEU A 103 -4.86 6.74 -13.67
C LEU A 103 -4.88 7.88 -12.63
N ASN A 104 -3.84 8.03 -11.82
CA ASN A 104 -3.59 9.24 -11.02
C ASN A 104 -2.87 10.28 -11.88
N THR A 105 -3.55 11.38 -12.21
CA THR A 105 -3.02 12.44 -13.10
C THR A 105 -1.89 13.27 -12.49
N ASP A 106 -1.69 13.21 -11.17
CA ASP A 106 -0.58 13.90 -10.49
C ASP A 106 0.78 13.17 -10.66
N GLU A 107 0.78 11.95 -11.20
CA GLU A 107 1.96 11.08 -11.22
C GLU A 107 2.17 10.38 -12.57
N ASN A 108 3.40 10.45 -13.10
CA ASN A 108 3.70 9.83 -14.40
C ASN A 108 3.61 8.29 -14.38
N ASN A 109 3.36 7.71 -15.56
CA ASN A 109 3.25 6.26 -15.77
C ASN A 109 4.49 5.49 -15.26
N THR A 110 5.68 6.07 -15.38
CA THR A 110 6.94 5.41 -14.99
C THR A 110 7.04 5.18 -13.47
N LYS A 111 6.47 6.04 -12.62
CA LYS A 111 6.31 5.76 -11.18
C LYS A 111 5.42 4.55 -10.94
N PHE A 112 4.31 4.45 -11.67
CA PHE A 112 3.34 3.36 -11.51
C PHE A 112 3.95 2.02 -11.95
N TRP A 113 4.61 1.97 -13.11
CA TRP A 113 5.34 0.77 -13.55
C TRP A 113 6.44 0.37 -12.57
N ALA A 114 7.20 1.34 -12.04
CA ALA A 114 8.24 1.08 -11.04
C ALA A 114 7.66 0.42 -9.78
N GLU A 115 6.52 0.90 -9.30
CA GLU A 115 5.85 0.35 -8.12
C GLU A 115 5.20 -1.01 -8.38
N GLN A 116 4.62 -1.24 -9.57
CA GLN A 116 4.09 -2.55 -9.98
C GLN A 116 5.21 -3.60 -10.14
N TRP A 117 6.34 -3.23 -10.74
CA TRP A 117 7.52 -4.10 -10.78
C TRP A 117 8.06 -4.38 -9.37
N ARG A 118 8.32 -3.33 -8.57
CA ARG A 118 8.88 -3.46 -7.22
C ARG A 118 8.02 -4.36 -6.32
N LYS A 119 6.70 -4.18 -6.36
CA LYS A 119 5.75 -4.98 -5.57
C LYS A 119 5.58 -6.40 -6.10
N HIS A 120 5.40 -6.55 -7.41
CA HIS A 120 4.87 -7.79 -8.00
C HIS A 120 5.78 -8.40 -9.07
N GLY A 121 6.19 -7.64 -10.08
CA GLY A 121 6.98 -8.19 -11.19
C GLY A 121 8.34 -8.75 -10.76
N SER A 122 8.95 -8.16 -9.75
CA SER A 122 10.20 -8.63 -9.14
C SER A 122 10.08 -10.07 -8.58
N CYS A 123 8.90 -10.43 -8.06
CA CYS A 123 8.55 -11.77 -7.58
C CYS A 123 8.41 -12.81 -8.70
N ALA A 124 8.37 -12.39 -9.96
CA ALA A 124 8.31 -13.26 -11.13
C ALA A 124 9.70 -13.67 -11.66
N SER A 125 10.79 -13.18 -11.08
CA SER A 125 12.18 -13.29 -11.58
C SER A 125 12.74 -14.72 -11.75
N LYS A 126 12.04 -15.76 -11.26
CA LYS A 126 12.38 -17.19 -11.48
C LYS A 126 11.51 -17.88 -12.53
N VAL A 127 10.49 -17.21 -13.09
CA VAL A 127 9.56 -17.79 -14.08
C VAL A 127 9.94 -17.36 -15.50
N HIS A 128 10.06 -18.33 -16.39
CA HIS A 128 10.43 -18.11 -17.78
C HIS A 128 9.43 -17.18 -18.50
N GLY A 129 9.94 -16.17 -19.22
CA GLY A 129 9.11 -15.22 -19.96
C GLY A 129 8.57 -14.05 -19.14
N VAL A 130 8.90 -13.98 -17.85
CA VAL A 130 8.67 -12.82 -16.95
C VAL A 130 9.84 -12.58 -15.98
N ASP A 131 10.97 -13.23 -16.25
CA ASP A 131 12.19 -13.30 -15.44
C ASP A 131 12.90 -11.95 -15.22
N ASN A 132 12.59 -10.95 -16.04
CA ASN A 132 13.19 -9.62 -16.02
C ASN A 132 12.18 -8.53 -16.40
N ILE A 133 12.56 -7.25 -16.21
CA ILE A 133 11.71 -6.07 -16.47
C ILE A 133 11.09 -6.09 -17.87
N SER A 134 11.90 -6.28 -18.92
CA SER A 134 11.41 -6.29 -20.31
C SER A 134 10.38 -7.41 -20.53
N ASN A 135 10.71 -8.62 -20.08
CA ASN A 135 9.86 -9.81 -20.27
C ASN A 135 8.53 -9.67 -19.52
N TYR A 136 8.57 -9.25 -18.25
CA TYR A 136 7.39 -9.02 -17.42
C TYR A 136 6.38 -8.04 -18.05
N PHE A 137 6.84 -6.84 -18.46
CA PHE A 137 5.96 -5.86 -19.08
C PHE A 137 5.47 -6.33 -20.46
N SER A 138 6.30 -7.04 -21.22
CA SER A 138 5.91 -7.61 -22.52
C SER A 138 4.81 -8.67 -22.39
N LYS A 139 4.95 -9.63 -21.47
CA LYS A 139 3.95 -10.68 -21.21
C LYS A 139 2.63 -10.11 -20.70
N ALA A 140 2.67 -9.11 -19.81
CA ALA A 140 1.46 -8.43 -19.37
C ALA A 140 0.70 -7.73 -20.53
N ILE A 141 1.43 -7.08 -21.45
CA ILE A 141 0.87 -6.47 -22.66
C ILE A 141 0.30 -7.53 -23.62
N GLU A 142 0.99 -8.66 -23.79
CA GLU A 142 0.58 -9.80 -24.62
C GLU A 142 -0.77 -10.38 -24.13
N LEU A 143 -0.85 -10.72 -22.85
CA LEU A 143 -2.06 -11.29 -22.24
C LEU A 143 -3.24 -10.29 -22.28
N ALA A 144 -3.01 -9.01 -21.97
CA ALA A 144 -4.05 -7.98 -22.05
C ALA A 144 -4.58 -7.75 -23.48
N ARG A 145 -3.77 -8.00 -24.51
CA ARG A 145 -4.20 -7.98 -25.92
C ARG A 145 -4.98 -9.24 -26.30
N LEU A 146 -4.56 -10.41 -25.84
CA LEU A 146 -5.18 -11.71 -26.12
C LEU A 146 -6.58 -11.86 -25.46
N TYR A 147 -6.74 -11.29 -24.27
CA TYR A 147 -7.98 -11.28 -23.47
C TYR A 147 -8.56 -9.87 -23.33
N ASN A 148 -8.71 -9.17 -24.46
CA ASN A 148 -9.27 -7.81 -24.50
C ASN A 148 -10.73 -7.79 -23.97
N ILE A 149 -10.91 -7.35 -22.73
CA ILE A 149 -12.20 -7.33 -22.01
C ILE A 149 -13.29 -6.60 -22.78
N THR A 150 -13.00 -5.43 -23.36
CA THR A 150 -13.98 -4.66 -24.16
C THR A 150 -14.60 -5.50 -25.29
N LYS A 151 -13.78 -6.30 -26.00
CA LYS A 151 -14.27 -7.22 -27.05
C LYS A 151 -15.04 -8.41 -26.49
N ILE A 152 -14.62 -8.94 -25.33
CA ILE A 152 -15.28 -10.09 -24.68
C ILE A 152 -16.68 -9.69 -24.21
N LEU A 153 -16.77 -8.62 -23.42
CA LEU A 153 -18.04 -8.10 -22.92
C LEU A 153 -18.98 -7.71 -24.07
N LYS A 154 -18.49 -6.97 -25.07
CA LYS A 154 -19.31 -6.57 -26.23
C LYS A 154 -19.83 -7.77 -27.05
N LYS A 155 -19.07 -8.87 -27.15
CA LYS A 155 -19.55 -10.10 -27.82
C LYS A 155 -20.73 -10.74 -27.08
N SER A 156 -20.80 -10.57 -25.76
CA SER A 156 -21.92 -11.02 -24.91
C SER A 156 -23.01 -9.97 -24.72
N GLY A 157 -23.05 -8.90 -25.51
CA GLY A 157 -24.04 -7.82 -25.40
C GLY A 157 -23.85 -6.88 -24.21
N ILE A 158 -22.72 -6.99 -23.50
CA ILE A 158 -22.40 -6.17 -22.33
C ILE A 158 -21.72 -4.88 -22.79
N THR A 159 -22.38 -3.74 -22.54
CA THR A 159 -21.93 -2.37 -22.87
C THR A 159 -21.88 -1.50 -21.63
N THR A 160 -21.31 -0.31 -21.72
CA THR A 160 -21.41 0.71 -20.66
C THR A 160 -22.85 1.25 -20.51
N ASP A 161 -23.02 2.12 -19.50
CA ASP A 161 -24.26 2.71 -18.97
C ASP A 161 -25.38 1.70 -18.69
N LYS A 162 -25.01 0.51 -18.23
CA LYS A 162 -25.97 -0.56 -17.93
C LYS A 162 -25.60 -1.32 -16.67
N TYR A 163 -26.63 -1.88 -16.08
CA TYR A 163 -26.58 -2.75 -14.93
C TYR A 163 -26.51 -4.22 -15.37
N TYR A 164 -25.69 -5.01 -14.68
CA TYR A 164 -25.49 -6.44 -14.96
C TYR A 164 -25.33 -7.22 -13.67
N LEU A 165 -25.93 -8.41 -13.61
CA LEU A 165 -25.53 -9.43 -12.64
C LEU A 165 -24.06 -9.82 -12.86
N ILE A 166 -23.32 -10.04 -11.78
CA ILE A 166 -21.95 -10.58 -11.81
C ILE A 166 -21.90 -11.89 -12.63
N ASP A 167 -22.95 -12.70 -12.56
CA ASP A 167 -23.08 -13.93 -13.35
C ASP A 167 -23.03 -13.68 -14.87
N ASN A 168 -23.58 -12.57 -15.37
CA ASN A 168 -23.55 -12.21 -16.78
C ASN A 168 -22.11 -11.90 -17.24
N LEU A 169 -21.38 -11.15 -16.41
CA LEU A 169 -19.96 -10.82 -16.64
C LEU A 169 -19.09 -12.09 -16.57
N GLN A 170 -19.35 -12.95 -15.58
CA GLN A 170 -18.61 -14.19 -15.38
C GLN A 170 -18.87 -15.18 -16.52
N ASN A 171 -20.10 -15.29 -17.01
CA ASN A 171 -20.45 -16.09 -18.19
C ASN A 171 -19.81 -15.53 -19.47
N ALA A 172 -19.74 -14.19 -19.64
CA ALA A 172 -19.03 -13.57 -20.76
C ALA A 172 -17.53 -13.92 -20.77
N MET A 173 -16.89 -13.92 -19.59
CA MET A 173 -15.50 -14.36 -19.45
C MET A 173 -15.35 -15.85 -19.72
N MET A 174 -16.14 -16.71 -19.06
CA MET A 174 -16.16 -18.16 -19.22
C MET A 174 -16.30 -18.59 -20.69
N ASN A 175 -17.20 -17.94 -21.45
CA ASN A 175 -17.42 -18.18 -22.88
C ASN A 175 -16.22 -17.80 -23.78
N ARG A 176 -15.21 -17.10 -23.26
CA ARG A 176 -13.93 -16.80 -23.95
C ARG A 176 -12.77 -17.65 -23.47
N THR A 177 -12.71 -17.93 -22.17
CA THR A 177 -11.55 -18.52 -21.49
C THR A 177 -11.69 -20.01 -21.20
N GLY A 178 -12.92 -20.53 -21.12
CA GLY A 178 -13.22 -21.83 -20.53
C GLY A 178 -12.96 -21.89 -19.01
N LYS A 179 -12.80 -20.73 -18.35
CA LYS A 179 -12.30 -20.59 -16.98
C LYS A 179 -12.95 -19.43 -16.22
N THR A 180 -13.13 -19.59 -14.92
CA THR A 180 -13.64 -18.55 -14.02
C THR A 180 -12.66 -17.38 -13.87
N ALA A 181 -13.16 -16.17 -14.10
CA ALA A 181 -12.46 -14.92 -13.79
C ALA A 181 -12.78 -14.46 -12.35
N GLN A 182 -12.14 -13.40 -11.88
CA GLN A 182 -12.60 -12.67 -10.69
C GLN A 182 -13.17 -11.31 -11.11
N ILE A 183 -14.46 -11.10 -10.84
CA ILE A 183 -15.15 -9.82 -11.06
C ILE A 183 -15.10 -9.01 -9.75
N SER A 184 -14.57 -7.79 -9.81
CA SER A 184 -14.47 -6.86 -8.66
C SER A 184 -15.24 -5.58 -8.92
N TRP A 185 -15.84 -5.01 -7.87
CA TRP A 185 -16.67 -3.81 -7.93
C TRP A 185 -16.41 -2.86 -6.76
N THR A 186 -16.86 -1.62 -6.88
CA THR A 186 -16.74 -0.60 -5.84
C THR A 186 -17.64 -0.90 -4.64
N ASN A 187 -17.08 -0.95 -3.43
CA ASN A 187 -17.88 -1.14 -2.22
C ASN A 187 -18.53 0.18 -1.77
N THR A 188 -19.71 0.46 -2.31
CA THR A 188 -20.64 1.52 -1.89
C THR A 188 -21.74 0.95 -0.99
N SER A 189 -22.19 1.74 -0.01
CA SER A 189 -23.17 1.29 1.00
C SER A 189 -24.64 1.46 0.59
N CYS A 190 -24.90 2.28 -0.44
CA CYS A 190 -26.24 2.83 -0.74
C CYS A 190 -26.49 3.01 -2.26
N ALA A 191 -25.71 2.32 -3.10
CA ALA A 191 -25.93 2.19 -4.54
C ALA A 191 -25.41 0.80 -4.98
N PRO A 192 -25.84 0.25 -6.12
CA PRO A 192 -25.15 -0.87 -6.74
C PRO A 192 -23.67 -0.51 -6.94
N GLY A 193 -22.77 -1.50 -6.78
CA GLY A 193 -21.34 -1.26 -7.02
C GLY A 193 -21.09 -0.96 -8.50
N TRP A 194 -20.06 -0.17 -8.79
CA TRP A 194 -19.56 -0.02 -10.16
C TRP A 194 -18.52 -1.10 -10.46
N LEU A 195 -18.57 -1.71 -11.64
CA LEU A 195 -17.61 -2.67 -12.14
C LEU A 195 -16.21 -2.03 -12.22
N SER A 196 -15.29 -2.43 -11.35
CA SER A 196 -14.01 -1.75 -11.16
C SER A 196 -12.83 -2.51 -11.77
N GLU A 197 -12.80 -3.85 -11.60
CA GLU A 197 -11.73 -4.69 -12.15
C GLU A 197 -12.29 -6.05 -12.60
N ILE A 198 -11.63 -6.65 -13.60
CA ILE A 198 -11.78 -8.06 -13.97
C ILE A 198 -10.38 -8.67 -14.00
N TRP A 199 -10.19 -9.73 -13.23
CA TRP A 199 -8.91 -10.44 -13.16
C TRP A 199 -9.01 -11.79 -13.86
N ILE A 200 -7.96 -12.14 -14.60
CA ILE A 200 -7.80 -13.44 -15.28
C ILE A 200 -6.60 -14.15 -14.67
N CYS A 201 -6.75 -15.43 -14.36
CA CYS A 201 -5.73 -16.22 -13.69
C CYS A 201 -5.05 -17.19 -14.66
N PHE A 202 -3.73 -17.36 -14.50
CA PHE A 202 -2.89 -18.15 -15.38
C PHE A 202 -1.92 -19.00 -14.56
N ASP A 203 -1.49 -20.15 -15.07
CA ASP A 203 -0.42 -20.92 -14.44
C ASP A 203 0.98 -20.33 -14.71
N LYS A 204 2.03 -21.12 -14.43
CA LYS A 204 3.44 -20.72 -14.55
C LYS A 204 3.97 -20.74 -15.99
N ILE A 205 3.23 -21.32 -16.94
CA ILE A 205 3.52 -21.28 -18.39
C ILE A 205 2.60 -20.33 -19.16
N PHE A 206 1.69 -19.66 -18.45
CA PHE A 206 0.69 -18.70 -18.92
C PHE A 206 -0.52 -19.31 -19.65
N ASP A 207 -0.84 -20.58 -19.37
CA ASP A 207 -2.14 -21.18 -19.71
C ASP A 207 -3.22 -20.73 -18.71
N VAL A 208 -4.46 -20.56 -19.17
CA VAL A 208 -5.55 -19.99 -18.35
C VAL A 208 -6.05 -21.01 -17.32
N ILE A 209 -6.14 -20.58 -16.06
CA ILE A 209 -6.72 -21.37 -14.97
C ILE A 209 -7.95 -20.67 -14.36
N ASP A 210 -8.66 -21.41 -13.50
CA ASP A 210 -9.77 -20.89 -12.72
C ASP A 210 -9.25 -19.99 -11.60
N CYS A 211 -9.77 -18.77 -11.46
CA CYS A 211 -9.33 -17.87 -10.40
C CYS A 211 -9.79 -18.37 -9.01
N PRO A 212 -8.87 -18.73 -8.07
CA PRO A 212 -9.24 -19.35 -6.80
C PRO A 212 -10.19 -18.51 -5.93
N ASN A 213 -10.09 -17.18 -6.04
CA ASN A 213 -10.89 -16.21 -5.29
C ASN A 213 -12.07 -15.61 -6.12
N ALA A 214 -12.52 -16.29 -7.17
CA ALA A 214 -13.66 -15.87 -7.99
C ALA A 214 -14.93 -15.60 -7.13
N SER A 215 -15.55 -14.43 -7.33
CA SER A 215 -16.73 -14.02 -6.57
C SER A 215 -17.94 -14.91 -6.84
N LYS A 216 -18.46 -15.55 -5.79
CA LYS A 216 -19.71 -16.34 -5.81
C LYS A 216 -20.93 -15.51 -5.36
N LYS A 217 -20.89 -14.18 -5.52
CA LYS A 217 -21.98 -13.28 -5.10
C LYS A 217 -22.90 -12.93 -6.27
N HIS A 218 -24.12 -13.43 -6.23
CA HIS A 218 -25.22 -12.94 -7.05
C HIS A 218 -25.56 -11.51 -6.62
N ARG A 219 -25.13 -10.53 -7.42
CA ARG A 219 -25.33 -9.09 -7.21
C ARG A 219 -25.34 -8.41 -8.56
N GLU A 220 -26.19 -7.40 -8.69
CA GLU A 220 -26.16 -6.45 -9.81
C GLU A 220 -25.15 -5.31 -9.56
N ILE A 221 -24.40 -4.94 -10.60
CA ILE A 221 -23.41 -3.86 -10.61
C ILE A 221 -23.54 -3.03 -11.89
N LYS A 222 -23.29 -1.72 -11.83
CA LYS A 222 -23.25 -0.85 -13.02
C LYS A 222 -21.92 -0.98 -13.73
N TYR A 223 -21.92 -0.92 -15.06
CA TYR A 223 -20.72 -0.71 -15.88
C TYR A 223 -20.78 0.74 -16.41
N PRO A 224 -20.22 1.73 -15.68
CA PRO A 224 -20.42 3.14 -16.00
C PRO A 224 -19.58 3.62 -17.19
N ASP A 225 -20.01 4.69 -17.84
CA ASP A 225 -19.16 5.53 -18.71
C ASP A 225 -18.97 6.93 -18.10
N LYS A 226 -18.51 7.89 -18.90
CA LYS A 226 -18.22 9.26 -18.48
C LYS A 226 -19.47 10.10 -18.27
N ASP A 227 -20.44 9.96 -19.18
CA ASP A 227 -21.63 10.83 -19.27
C ASP A 227 -22.70 10.44 -18.24
N ASP A 228 -22.63 9.21 -17.72
CA ASP A 228 -23.36 8.70 -16.56
C ASP A 228 -23.39 9.71 -15.39
N SER A 229 -24.54 10.37 -15.23
CA SER A 229 -24.76 11.44 -14.25
C SER A 229 -24.89 10.95 -12.80
N GLU A 230 -24.85 9.63 -12.55
CA GLU A 230 -24.66 9.08 -11.20
C GLU A 230 -23.25 9.40 -10.69
N THR A 231 -23.13 10.55 -10.05
CA THR A 231 -21.88 11.13 -9.52
C THR A 231 -21.73 10.91 -8.01
N THR A 232 -22.58 10.09 -7.39
CA THR A 232 -22.68 9.88 -5.93
C THR A 232 -22.23 8.48 -5.50
N PRO A 233 -20.91 8.20 -5.43
CA PRO A 233 -20.43 7.21 -4.46
C PRO A 233 -20.69 7.81 -3.07
N CYS A 234 -21.48 7.13 -2.25
CA CYS A 234 -22.10 7.73 -1.06
C CYS A 234 -21.12 8.54 -0.18
N THR A 235 -21.44 9.82 0.06
CA THR A 235 -20.87 10.55 1.19
C THR A 235 -21.25 9.85 2.49
N ASN A 236 -20.30 9.75 3.42
CA ASN A 236 -20.42 8.87 4.60
C ASN A 236 -21.57 9.30 5.54
N VAL A 237 -22.74 8.66 5.43
CA VAL A 237 -23.78 8.71 6.45
C VAL A 237 -23.44 7.71 7.57
N ILE A 238 -22.55 8.12 8.47
CA ILE A 238 -22.42 7.46 9.78
C ILE A 238 -23.54 8.01 10.66
N ASN A 239 -24.66 7.29 10.73
CA ASN A 239 -25.71 7.54 11.72
C ASN A 239 -26.25 6.21 12.28
N SER A 240 -26.16 6.07 13.60
CA SER A 240 -26.93 5.14 14.46
C SER A 240 -27.16 3.70 13.97
N ILE A 241 -26.33 2.76 14.42
CA ILE A 241 -26.78 1.38 14.70
C ILE A 241 -27.11 1.32 16.21
N PRO A 242 -28.33 0.91 16.63
CA PRO A 242 -28.67 0.81 18.05
C PRO A 242 -27.93 -0.36 18.74
N GLU A 243 -27.43 -0.11 19.95
CA GLU A 243 -26.50 -0.99 20.69
C GLU A 243 -27.01 -2.43 20.93
N ASN A 244 -28.32 -2.65 20.84
CA ASN A 244 -28.96 -3.92 21.19
C ASN A 244 -28.62 -5.06 20.21
N LEU A 245 -28.34 -4.74 18.94
CA LEU A 245 -27.91 -5.74 17.93
C LEU A 245 -26.50 -6.29 18.19
N ILE A 246 -25.61 -5.47 18.77
CA ILE A 246 -24.22 -5.85 19.06
C ILE A 246 -24.17 -6.96 20.11
N LYS A 247 -25.04 -6.89 21.13
CA LYS A 247 -25.08 -7.87 22.25
C LYS A 247 -25.46 -9.27 21.78
N ILE A 248 -26.39 -9.40 20.83
CA ILE A 248 -26.84 -10.70 20.29
C ILE A 248 -25.71 -11.37 19.49
N HIS A 249 -25.01 -10.61 18.62
CA HIS A 249 -23.90 -11.17 17.85
C HIS A 249 -22.73 -11.61 18.73
N ILE A 250 -22.34 -10.83 19.74
CA ILE A 250 -21.26 -11.21 20.68
C ILE A 250 -21.59 -12.53 21.38
N LEU A 251 -22.83 -12.72 21.84
CA LEU A 251 -23.25 -13.98 22.48
C LEU A 251 -23.12 -15.18 21.52
N SER A 252 -23.54 -15.01 20.26
CA SER A 252 -23.41 -16.07 19.24
C SER A 252 -21.96 -16.49 18.97
N MET A 253 -21.03 -15.52 18.96
CA MET A 253 -19.60 -15.79 18.74
C MET A 253 -18.93 -16.44 19.96
N MET A 254 -19.34 -16.10 21.18
CA MET A 254 -18.83 -16.72 22.41
C MET A 254 -19.16 -18.22 22.51
N ILE A 255 -20.34 -18.64 22.05
CA ILE A 255 -20.74 -20.06 22.02
C ILE A 255 -19.86 -20.86 21.05
N VAL A 256 -19.62 -20.34 19.85
CA VAL A 256 -18.73 -20.95 18.85
C VAL A 256 -17.28 -21.04 19.38
N TRP A 257 -16.79 -19.99 20.04
CA TRP A 257 -15.45 -19.95 20.64
C TRP A 257 -15.26 -21.02 21.73
N TYR A 258 -16.28 -21.26 22.57
CA TYR A 258 -16.24 -22.32 23.57
C TYR A 258 -16.24 -23.72 22.97
N ALA A 259 -17.06 -23.96 21.94
CA ALA A 259 -17.07 -25.23 21.20
C ALA A 259 -15.71 -25.53 20.54
N MET A 260 -15.08 -24.53 19.93
CA MET A 260 -13.73 -24.66 19.34
C MET A 260 -12.66 -24.95 20.41
N ARG A 261 -12.72 -24.31 21.58
CA ARG A 261 -11.78 -24.57 22.69
C ARG A 261 -11.84 -26.01 23.20
N LEU A 262 -13.02 -26.63 23.26
CA LEU A 262 -13.16 -28.03 23.67
C LEU A 262 -12.51 -28.99 22.68
N GLY A 263 -12.60 -28.73 21.36
CA GLY A 263 -11.88 -29.51 20.35
C GLY A 263 -10.36 -29.35 20.38
N LEU A 264 -9.87 -28.12 20.61
CA LEU A 264 -8.44 -27.81 20.69
C LEU A 264 -7.70 -28.57 21.80
N SER A 265 -8.37 -28.90 22.91
CA SER A 265 -7.80 -29.72 24.00
C SER A 265 -7.35 -31.11 23.52
N VAL A 266 -8.00 -31.68 22.52
CA VAL A 266 -7.64 -33.00 21.97
C VAL A 266 -6.36 -32.90 21.12
N ALA A 267 -6.21 -31.82 20.36
CA ALA A 267 -5.04 -31.60 19.50
C ALA A 267 -3.74 -31.38 20.29
N MET A 268 -3.81 -30.80 21.51
CA MET A 268 -2.62 -30.58 22.35
C MET A 268 -1.96 -31.89 22.84
N LEU A 269 -2.67 -33.02 22.81
CA LEU A 269 -2.11 -34.34 23.14
C LEU A 269 -1.21 -34.92 22.01
N ALA A 270 -1.19 -34.32 20.82
CA ALA A 270 -0.43 -34.81 19.66
C ALA A 270 1.05 -34.36 19.62
N GLY A 271 1.51 -33.51 20.54
CA GLY A 271 2.94 -33.31 20.83
C GLY A 271 3.83 -32.63 19.76
N ILE A 272 3.28 -32.14 18.65
CA ILE A 272 4.09 -31.56 17.56
C ILE A 272 4.69 -30.21 17.96
N ARG A 273 6.02 -30.14 18.08
CA ARG A 273 6.78 -28.88 18.10
C ARG A 273 7.34 -28.58 16.70
N PHE A 274 6.84 -27.53 16.06
CA PHE A 274 7.53 -26.88 14.95
C PHE A 274 8.45 -25.80 15.50
N GLN A 275 9.74 -25.91 15.21
CA GLN A 275 10.70 -24.84 15.46
C GLN A 275 11.82 -24.89 14.41
N ASP A 276 12.04 -23.73 13.78
CA ASP A 276 13.08 -23.41 12.78
C ASP A 276 13.16 -24.28 11.51
N PHE A 277 12.83 -23.68 10.37
CA PHE A 277 13.72 -23.57 9.19
C PHE A 277 13.07 -22.65 8.14
N VAL A 278 13.64 -21.47 7.92
CA VAL A 278 13.24 -20.53 6.85
C VAL A 278 14.51 -20.05 6.15
N GLU A 279 14.76 -20.50 4.92
CA GLU A 279 15.81 -19.92 4.08
C GLU A 279 15.33 -18.59 3.50
N ALA A 280 15.99 -17.51 3.90
CA ALA A 280 15.55 -16.16 3.62
C ALA A 280 15.94 -15.68 2.21
N GLU A 281 14.94 -15.46 1.35
CA GLU A 281 15.15 -14.92 0.00
C GLU A 281 15.95 -13.60 -0.01
N LYS A 282 16.67 -13.34 -1.11
CA LYS A 282 17.68 -12.27 -1.19
C LYS A 282 17.05 -10.89 -1.39
N PHE A 283 16.75 -10.24 -0.27
CA PHE A 283 16.86 -8.79 -0.11
C PHE A 283 18.13 -8.46 0.67
N ASP A 284 18.74 -7.30 0.41
CA ASP A 284 20.07 -6.97 0.95
C ASP A 284 20.05 -6.36 2.36
N PHE A 285 19.07 -5.50 2.67
CA PHE A 285 18.96 -4.76 3.93
C PHE A 285 17.56 -4.17 4.16
N PHE A 286 17.26 -3.80 5.40
CA PHE A 286 16.08 -3.02 5.80
C PHE A 286 16.37 -1.52 5.88
N THR A 287 15.36 -0.68 5.61
CA THR A 287 15.42 0.78 5.88
C THR A 287 14.46 1.18 6.98
N PHE A 288 14.94 1.20 8.23
CA PHE A 288 14.17 1.76 9.34
C PHE A 288 14.07 3.29 9.14
N SER A 289 12.85 3.77 8.91
CA SER A 289 12.61 5.14 8.45
C SER A 289 11.84 5.93 9.50
N LEU A 290 12.44 7.00 10.01
CA LEU A 290 11.86 7.92 10.98
C LEU A 290 11.60 9.27 10.29
N GLN A 291 10.45 9.87 10.55
CA GLN A 291 10.01 11.14 9.95
C GLN A 291 9.86 12.25 11.01
N TRP A 292 10.09 13.51 10.60
CA TRP A 292 9.87 14.67 11.47
C TRP A 292 8.43 15.21 11.31
N PRO A 293 7.57 15.15 12.36
CA PRO A 293 6.15 15.47 12.21
C PRO A 293 5.87 16.88 11.69
N VAL A 294 6.65 17.88 12.11
CA VAL A 294 6.48 19.29 11.67
C VAL A 294 6.61 19.39 10.14
N THR A 295 7.63 18.76 9.56
CA THR A 295 7.86 18.79 8.11
C THR A 295 6.82 17.94 7.35
N PHE A 296 6.33 16.85 7.95
CA PHE A 296 5.20 16.10 7.40
C PHE A 296 3.94 16.97 7.33
N CYS A 297 3.59 17.68 8.41
CA CYS A 297 2.37 18.49 8.45
C CYS A 297 2.39 19.68 7.48
N VAL A 298 3.52 20.39 7.31
CA VAL A 298 3.58 21.47 6.29
C VAL A 298 3.36 20.94 4.87
N ASN A 299 3.71 19.67 4.62
CA ASN A 299 3.49 19.02 3.32
C ASN A 299 2.07 18.43 3.15
N LYS A 300 1.16 18.53 4.14
CA LYS A 300 -0.14 17.83 4.14
C LYS A 300 -1.26 18.70 4.74
N ALA A 301 -2.14 19.22 3.89
CA ALA A 301 -3.28 20.07 4.29
C ALA A 301 -4.20 19.46 5.37
N ARG A 302 -4.33 18.13 5.42
CA ARG A 302 -5.13 17.40 6.42
C ARG A 302 -4.31 16.85 7.60
N CYS A 303 -3.37 17.62 8.18
CA CYS A 303 -2.52 17.13 9.29
C CYS A 303 -3.02 17.49 10.70
N LYS A 304 -2.88 16.59 11.69
CA LYS A 304 -3.27 16.75 13.11
C LYS A 304 -2.34 17.72 13.86
N MET A 305 -2.35 19.00 13.50
CA MET A 305 -1.40 19.99 13.99
C MET A 305 -1.41 20.18 15.52
N SER A 306 -2.59 20.13 16.15
CA SER A 306 -2.76 20.35 17.60
C SER A 306 -2.23 19.21 18.47
N SER A 307 -2.34 17.96 18.01
CA SER A 307 -1.87 16.75 18.71
C SER A 307 -0.58 16.16 18.12
N MET A 308 0.11 16.91 17.26
CA MET A 308 1.37 16.50 16.63
C MET A 308 2.49 16.25 17.67
N PRO A 309 3.17 15.08 17.65
CA PRO A 309 4.30 14.81 18.54
C PRO A 309 5.47 15.78 18.37
N ASN A 310 6.27 15.97 19.44
CA ASN A 310 7.52 16.73 19.40
C ASN A 310 8.76 15.82 19.44
N PHE A 311 8.69 14.70 18.73
CA PHE A 311 9.76 13.72 18.56
C PHE A 311 9.65 13.05 17.17
N TRP A 312 10.70 12.34 16.77
CA TRP A 312 10.73 11.61 15.50
C TRP A 312 9.78 10.40 15.56
N THR A 313 8.80 10.33 14.66
CA THR A 313 7.83 9.22 14.61
C THR A 313 8.23 8.19 13.56
N ILE A 314 7.84 6.93 13.78
CA ILE A 314 8.10 5.86 12.83
C ILE A 314 7.29 6.09 11.55
N HIS A 315 7.92 5.87 10.39
CA HIS A 315 7.25 5.88 9.09
C HIS A 315 6.73 4.48 8.73
N GLY A 316 7.59 3.50 8.38
CA GLY A 316 7.18 2.27 7.68
C GLY A 316 8.05 1.01 7.90
N LEU A 317 7.40 -0.17 8.07
CA LEU A 317 7.97 -1.56 7.98
C LEU A 317 6.81 -2.63 7.73
N CYS A 318 6.69 -3.91 8.21
CA CYS A 318 6.44 -5.06 7.27
C CYS A 318 5.47 -6.33 7.46
N ASP A 319 4.22 -6.43 6.87
CA ASP A 319 3.32 -7.60 6.41
C ASP A 319 1.72 -7.57 6.58
N PHE A 320 1.01 -8.64 7.04
CA PHE A 320 -0.49 -8.83 7.05
C PHE A 320 -1.25 -8.36 8.33
N PHE A 321 -2.23 -7.44 8.22
CA PHE A 321 -2.69 -6.64 9.38
C PHE A 321 -3.85 -7.19 10.21
N ASP A 322 -3.52 -7.62 11.44
CA ASP A 322 -4.48 -7.92 12.52
C ASP A 322 -4.01 -7.29 13.85
N VAL A 323 -4.71 -6.25 14.30
CA VAL A 323 -4.39 -5.54 15.57
C VAL A 323 -4.47 -6.46 16.78
N SER A 324 -5.31 -7.51 16.76
CA SER A 324 -5.50 -8.40 17.91
C SER A 324 -4.28 -9.28 18.22
N GLN A 325 -3.37 -9.42 17.26
CA GLN A 325 -2.11 -10.15 17.41
C GLN A 325 -0.97 -9.27 17.96
N ILE A 326 -1.17 -7.94 18.04
CA ILE A 326 -0.17 -7.00 18.58
C ILE A 326 -0.32 -6.95 20.11
N PRO A 327 0.75 -7.06 20.92
CA PRO A 327 0.67 -6.92 22.38
C PRO A 327 0.12 -5.55 22.79
N LYS A 328 -0.68 -5.49 23.85
CA LYS A 328 -1.40 -4.26 24.25
C LYS A 328 -0.46 -3.13 24.67
N ASP A 329 0.63 -3.48 25.34
CA ASP A 329 1.78 -2.62 25.60
C ASP A 329 2.35 -2.03 24.30
N VAL A 330 2.66 -2.88 23.32
CA VAL A 330 3.18 -2.44 22.01
C VAL A 330 2.16 -1.57 21.25
N ILE A 331 0.86 -1.84 21.34
CA ILE A 331 -0.20 -0.97 20.80
C ILE A 331 -0.17 0.41 21.48
N THR A 332 0.00 0.48 22.80
CA THR A 332 0.12 1.75 23.53
C THR A 332 1.34 2.53 23.04
N GLU A 333 2.50 1.87 22.92
CA GLU A 333 3.72 2.51 22.41
C GLU A 333 3.60 2.93 20.94
N MET A 334 2.90 2.15 20.10
CA MET A 334 2.62 2.51 18.70
C MET A 334 1.70 3.73 18.58
N ASN A 335 0.75 3.92 19.50
CA ASN A 335 -0.11 5.11 19.49
C ASN A 335 0.69 6.40 19.72
N GLU A 336 1.77 6.34 20.50
CA GLU A 336 2.66 7.48 20.75
C GLU A 336 3.77 7.61 19.70
N LYS A 337 4.51 6.53 19.44
CA LYS A 337 5.72 6.50 18.61
C LYS A 337 5.42 6.36 17.11
N TRP A 338 4.21 5.89 16.75
CA TRP A 338 3.76 5.64 15.37
C TRP A 338 2.33 6.16 15.04
N PRO A 339 1.93 7.39 15.39
CA PRO A 339 0.58 7.89 15.13
C PRO A 339 0.32 8.15 13.65
N ASN A 340 -0.94 7.97 13.21
CA ASN A 340 -1.43 8.52 11.95
C ASN A 340 -1.58 10.04 12.09
N LEU A 341 -0.71 10.79 11.43
CA LEU A 341 -0.70 12.25 11.46
C LEU A 341 -1.86 12.90 10.66
N ILE A 342 -2.70 12.14 9.95
CA ILE A 342 -3.83 12.67 9.17
C ILE A 342 -5.09 12.89 10.03
N ILE A 343 -5.75 14.05 9.87
CA ILE A 343 -6.99 14.45 10.57
C ILE A 343 -8.10 13.42 10.30
N ASN A 344 -8.86 13.11 11.35
CA ASN A 344 -10.02 12.20 11.34
C ASN A 344 -9.71 10.77 10.84
N GLU A 345 -8.44 10.38 10.74
CA GLU A 345 -8.05 9.00 10.48
C GLU A 345 -7.53 8.29 11.74
N PRO A 346 -7.89 7.01 11.96
CA PRO A 346 -7.37 6.20 13.04
C PRO A 346 -5.91 5.78 12.78
N ASN A 347 -5.20 5.37 13.84
CA ASN A 347 -3.80 4.97 13.76
C ASN A 347 -3.64 3.64 13.01
N GLU A 348 -4.58 2.74 13.24
CA GLU A 348 -4.75 1.42 12.63
C GLU A 348 -4.78 1.49 11.09
N LYS A 349 -5.39 2.53 10.51
CA LYS A 349 -5.40 2.75 9.04
C LYS A 349 -3.99 3.03 8.51
N PHE A 350 -3.20 3.81 9.24
CA PHE A 350 -1.80 4.08 8.88
C PHE A 350 -0.95 2.84 9.10
N TRP A 351 -1.05 2.18 10.25
CA TRP A 351 -0.35 0.92 10.53
C TRP A 351 -0.62 -0.11 9.42
N SER A 352 -1.89 -0.42 9.14
CA SER A 352 -2.31 -1.31 8.04
C SER A 352 -1.68 -0.93 6.69
N THR A 353 -1.64 0.37 6.36
CA THR A 353 -1.04 0.85 5.11
C THR A 353 0.49 0.68 5.08
N GLN A 354 1.17 1.08 6.15
CA GLN A 354 2.62 1.01 6.26
C GLN A 354 3.10 -0.44 6.18
N TRP A 355 2.45 -1.29 6.95
CA TRP A 355 2.72 -2.71 7.06
C TRP A 355 2.23 -3.49 5.81
N LYS A 356 1.31 -2.96 4.98
CA LYS A 356 1.11 -3.44 3.60
C LYS A 356 2.18 -2.99 2.58
N VAL A 357 2.82 -1.84 2.76
CA VAL A 357 3.65 -1.20 1.69
C VAL A 357 5.15 -1.41 1.86
N HIS A 358 5.66 -1.23 3.07
CA HIS A 358 7.01 -1.62 3.43
C HIS A 358 7.04 -3.11 3.76
N GLY A 359 5.89 -3.63 4.20
CA GLY A 359 5.30 -4.79 3.52
C GLY A 359 5.88 -6.14 3.86
N SER A 360 5.36 -7.16 3.19
CA SER A 360 5.66 -8.58 3.35
C SER A 360 7.12 -9.02 3.13
N CYS A 361 8.06 -8.07 3.03
CA CYS A 361 9.47 -8.34 2.86
C CYS A 361 10.14 -8.85 4.15
N ALA A 362 9.62 -8.53 5.35
CA ALA A 362 10.31 -8.85 6.62
C ALA A 362 9.98 -10.19 7.28
N GLU A 363 8.87 -10.89 6.95
CA GLU A 363 8.54 -12.22 7.53
C GLU A 363 9.67 -13.26 7.37
N SER A 364 10.60 -13.01 6.44
CA SER A 364 11.77 -13.85 6.19
C SER A 364 13.03 -13.49 7.01
N ALA A 365 12.95 -12.57 7.96
CA ALA A 365 14.10 -12.16 8.77
C ALA A 365 14.15 -12.81 10.18
N PRO A 366 15.33 -13.26 10.65
CA PRO A 366 15.50 -13.78 12.00
C PRO A 366 14.96 -12.83 13.08
N GLY A 367 14.01 -13.31 13.88
CA GLY A 367 13.36 -12.55 14.96
C GLY A 367 12.24 -11.59 14.52
N VAL A 368 11.81 -11.63 13.25
CA VAL A 368 10.61 -10.95 12.75
C VAL A 368 9.86 -11.91 11.80
N GLN A 369 9.08 -12.82 12.38
CA GLN A 369 8.35 -13.89 11.69
C GLN A 369 6.82 -13.68 11.70
N ASN A 370 6.33 -12.62 12.35
CA ASN A 370 4.91 -12.27 12.46
C ASN A 370 4.72 -10.82 12.92
N ILE A 371 3.47 -10.34 12.89
CA ILE A 371 3.05 -8.98 13.23
C ILE A 371 3.44 -8.52 14.65
N SER A 372 3.36 -9.42 15.62
CA SER A 372 3.69 -9.15 17.02
C SER A 372 5.17 -8.82 17.18
N GLN A 373 6.04 -9.76 16.79
CA GLN A 373 7.50 -9.61 16.82
C GLN A 373 7.93 -8.40 16.01
N TYR A 374 7.32 -8.21 14.85
CA TYR A 374 7.58 -7.11 13.95
C TYR A 374 7.37 -5.73 14.61
N PHE A 375 6.15 -5.41 15.09
CA PHE A 375 5.86 -4.08 15.60
C PHE A 375 6.66 -3.82 16.88
N THR A 376 6.82 -4.86 17.71
CA THR A 376 7.73 -4.85 18.88
C THR A 376 9.16 -4.49 18.49
N LYS A 377 9.70 -5.06 17.41
CA LYS A 377 11.06 -4.78 16.92
C LYS A 377 11.18 -3.36 16.38
N ALA A 378 10.19 -2.89 15.60
CA ALA A 378 10.18 -1.54 15.06
C ALA A 378 10.12 -0.45 16.14
N VAL A 379 9.33 -0.68 17.21
CA VAL A 379 9.28 0.23 18.37
C VAL A 379 10.61 0.22 19.14
N LYS A 380 11.16 -0.97 19.46
CA LYS A 380 12.46 -1.07 20.16
C LYS A 380 13.62 -0.44 19.36
N LEU A 381 13.55 -0.44 18.04
CA LEU A 381 14.49 0.29 17.18
C LEU A 381 14.33 1.82 17.26
N ALA A 382 13.11 2.33 17.47
CA ALA A 382 12.86 3.77 17.68
C ALA A 382 13.45 4.26 19.01
N GLU A 383 13.39 3.42 20.05
CA GLU A 383 13.98 3.70 21.37
C GLU A 383 15.51 3.68 21.33
N MET A 384 16.05 2.57 20.80
CA MET A 384 17.50 2.35 20.66
C MET A 384 18.17 3.44 19.83
N TYR A 385 17.49 3.94 18.79
CA TYR A 385 17.98 4.99 17.91
C TYR A 385 17.15 6.27 18.03
N ASN A 386 16.99 6.79 19.25
CA ASN A 386 16.34 8.08 19.51
C ASN A 386 17.09 9.23 18.81
N ILE A 387 16.64 9.57 17.60
CA ILE A 387 17.27 10.57 16.74
C ILE A 387 17.33 11.96 17.40
N LYS A 388 16.36 12.32 18.25
CA LYS A 388 16.35 13.64 18.91
C LYS A 388 17.56 13.79 19.84
N GLU A 389 17.88 12.78 20.65
CA GLU A 389 19.08 12.78 21.49
C GLU A 389 20.38 12.55 20.70
N ILE A 390 20.36 11.71 19.65
CA ILE A 390 21.54 11.53 18.77
C ILE A 390 21.96 12.85 18.13
N LEU A 391 21.02 13.61 17.57
CA LEU A 391 21.28 14.92 16.96
C LEU A 391 21.66 15.98 18.03
N ARG A 392 20.95 16.02 19.16
CA ARG A 392 21.25 16.90 20.30
C ARG A 392 22.66 16.68 20.86
N SER A 393 23.18 15.46 20.88
CA SER A 393 24.56 15.13 21.30
C SER A 393 25.66 15.82 20.46
N ARG A 394 25.29 16.40 19.31
CA ARG A 394 26.17 17.18 18.42
C ARG A 394 25.66 18.59 18.16
N ASN A 395 24.85 19.13 19.08
CA ASN A 395 24.22 20.44 19.00
C ASN A 395 23.31 20.64 17.77
N VAL A 396 22.89 19.56 17.10
CA VAL A 396 21.92 19.58 16.01
C VAL A 396 20.51 19.64 16.61
N THR A 397 20.14 20.81 17.12
CA THR A 397 18.83 21.11 17.71
C THR A 397 17.86 21.67 16.66
N GLU A 398 16.57 21.51 16.92
CA GLU A 398 15.49 22.18 16.19
C GLU A 398 15.63 23.72 16.17
N GLY A 399 14.93 24.36 15.23
CA GLY A 399 14.88 25.81 15.05
C GLY A 399 16.04 26.40 14.23
N LYS A 400 16.96 25.55 13.76
CA LYS A 400 18.23 25.96 13.13
C LYS A 400 18.45 25.26 11.78
N ASN A 401 19.49 25.71 11.06
CA ASN A 401 19.88 25.20 9.75
C ASN A 401 21.20 24.43 9.82
N TYR A 402 21.31 23.32 9.09
CA TYR A 402 22.47 22.41 9.11
C TYR A 402 22.79 21.89 7.73
N THR A 403 24.05 21.57 7.43
CA THR A 403 24.37 20.84 6.19
C THR A 403 23.95 19.38 6.30
N ILE A 404 23.67 18.73 5.16
CA ILE A 404 23.47 17.27 5.12
C ILE A 404 24.66 16.54 5.75
N SER A 405 25.91 17.01 5.54
CA SER A 405 27.10 16.42 6.19
C SER A 405 27.02 16.48 7.71
N SER A 406 26.73 17.64 8.33
CA SER A 406 26.71 17.72 9.81
C SER A 406 25.63 16.83 10.45
N ILE A 407 24.51 16.61 9.76
CA ILE A 407 23.47 15.65 10.19
C ILE A 407 23.97 14.21 10.01
N GLN A 408 24.61 13.90 8.88
CA GLN A 408 25.23 12.59 8.62
C GLN A 408 26.33 12.26 9.64
N ASP A 409 27.19 13.21 9.98
CA ASP A 409 28.28 13.04 10.94
C ASP A 409 27.75 12.87 12.37
N ALA A 410 26.65 13.54 12.73
CA ALA A 410 25.97 13.34 14.01
C ALA A 410 25.41 11.91 14.13
N MET A 411 24.68 11.44 13.10
CA MET A 411 24.20 10.06 13.06
C MET A 411 25.36 9.05 13.08
N LYS A 412 26.33 9.21 12.17
CA LYS A 412 27.47 8.28 11.97
C LYS A 412 28.33 8.11 13.20
N ARG A 413 28.52 9.16 14.02
CA ARG A 413 29.29 9.06 15.27
C ARG A 413 28.57 8.30 16.38
N ASN A 414 27.26 8.10 16.29
CA ASN A 414 26.48 7.30 17.24
C ASN A 414 26.25 5.87 16.70
N THR A 415 25.82 5.74 15.44
CA THR A 415 25.52 4.44 14.80
C THR A 415 26.75 3.70 14.24
N THR A 416 27.92 4.34 14.19
CA THR A 416 29.14 3.92 13.47
C THR A 416 28.98 3.74 11.95
N ARG A 417 27.87 4.21 11.36
CA ARG A 417 27.45 3.92 9.98
C ARG A 417 26.77 5.12 9.30
N LEU A 418 26.79 5.15 7.96
CA LEU A 418 26.16 6.20 7.18
C LEU A 418 24.63 6.01 7.09
N SER A 419 23.88 6.89 7.76
CA SER A 419 22.43 7.03 7.60
C SER A 419 22.06 7.87 6.37
N LYS A 420 20.88 7.63 5.79
CA LYS A 420 20.37 8.39 4.64
C LYS A 420 19.44 9.51 5.11
N ILE A 421 19.80 10.76 4.77
CA ILE A 421 19.04 11.97 5.13
C ILE A 421 18.14 12.36 3.94
N THR A 422 16.87 12.67 4.19
CA THR A 422 15.93 13.16 3.17
C THR A 422 15.33 14.51 3.59
N TRP A 423 14.91 15.29 2.60
CA TRP A 423 14.35 16.62 2.80
C TRP A 423 13.12 16.83 1.93
N SER A 424 12.26 17.74 2.35
CA SER A 424 11.06 18.09 1.60
C SER A 424 11.41 18.85 0.31
N LYS A 425 10.74 18.45 -0.77
CA LYS A 425 10.80 19.08 -2.10
C LYS A 425 9.59 19.97 -2.40
N SER A 426 8.67 20.12 -1.45
CA SER A 426 7.46 20.96 -1.62
C SER A 426 7.84 22.43 -1.84
N LYS A 427 6.88 23.26 -2.30
CA LYS A 427 7.11 24.70 -2.47
C LYS A 427 7.32 25.40 -1.11
N CYS A 428 6.58 24.99 -0.08
CA CYS A 428 6.45 25.68 1.20
C CYS A 428 7.51 25.25 2.22
N ALA A 429 7.87 23.96 2.23
CA ALA A 429 8.90 23.38 3.11
C ALA A 429 10.18 22.98 2.35
N ARG A 430 10.51 23.69 1.26
CA ARG A 430 11.68 23.37 0.44
C ARG A 430 12.95 23.30 1.28
N ASN A 431 13.70 22.20 1.17
CA ASN A 431 14.92 21.93 1.93
C ASN A 431 14.70 21.85 3.46
N TRP A 432 13.49 21.55 3.94
CA TRP A 432 13.30 21.21 5.35
C TRP A 432 13.64 19.74 5.58
N LEU A 433 14.36 19.43 6.65
CA LEU A 433 14.68 18.07 7.07
C LEU A 433 13.38 17.27 7.27
N TYR A 434 13.24 16.13 6.56
CA TYR A 434 11.97 15.40 6.46
C TYR A 434 12.05 13.99 7.05
N GLU A 435 13.02 13.17 6.61
CA GLU A 435 13.27 11.84 7.17
C GLU A 435 14.76 11.62 7.44
N ILE A 436 15.03 10.75 8.41
CA ILE A 436 16.33 10.11 8.56
C ILE A 436 16.09 8.60 8.55
N ARG A 437 16.80 7.90 7.66
CA ARG A 437 16.68 6.45 7.49
C ARG A 437 17.97 5.77 7.92
N ILE A 438 17.85 4.81 8.82
CA ILE A 438 18.93 3.94 9.29
C ILE A 438 18.81 2.62 8.53
N CYS A 439 19.91 2.15 7.94
CA CYS A 439 19.92 0.89 7.21
C CYS A 439 20.44 -0.23 8.10
N LEU A 440 19.72 -1.35 8.11
CA LEU A 440 19.96 -2.48 9.00
C LEU A 440 20.11 -3.77 8.19
N ASP A 441 21.02 -4.66 8.61
CA ASP A 441 21.12 -6.02 8.06
C ASP A 441 19.91 -6.90 8.46
N LYS A 442 19.91 -8.17 8.01
CA LYS A 442 18.84 -9.13 8.30
C LYS A 442 18.74 -9.51 9.80
N GLN A 443 19.77 -9.23 10.59
CA GLN A 443 19.83 -9.44 12.04
C GLN A 443 19.49 -8.15 12.81
N PHE A 444 19.16 -7.07 12.09
CA PHE A 444 18.89 -5.73 12.57
C PHE A 444 20.12 -4.99 13.17
N GLY A 445 21.33 -5.43 12.85
CA GLY A 445 22.57 -4.70 13.07
C GLY A 445 22.72 -3.53 12.09
N VAL A 446 23.40 -2.45 12.49
CA VAL A 446 23.49 -1.25 11.63
C VAL A 446 24.55 -1.42 10.55
N ILE A 447 24.16 -1.11 9.31
CA ILE A 447 25.04 -1.06 8.14
C ILE A 447 25.07 0.34 7.51
N ASN A 448 26.01 0.57 6.59
CA ASN A 448 25.99 1.79 5.79
C ASN A 448 24.82 1.72 4.80
N CYS A 449 23.97 2.75 4.76
CA CYS A 449 23.00 2.89 3.69
C CYS A 449 23.71 3.03 2.33
N PRO A 450 23.26 2.33 1.27
CA PRO A 450 23.71 2.62 -0.09
C PRO A 450 23.06 3.91 -0.63
N ASN A 451 23.69 4.49 -1.65
CA ASN A 451 23.18 5.68 -2.35
C ASN A 451 22.82 6.82 -1.37
N VAL A 452 23.73 7.08 -0.43
CA VAL A 452 23.68 8.20 0.53
C VAL A 452 24.15 9.47 -0.18
N THR A 453 23.31 10.49 -0.16
CA THR A 453 23.59 11.78 -0.81
C THR A 453 24.81 12.45 -0.19
N LYS A 454 25.89 12.62 -0.96
CA LYS A 454 26.95 13.60 -0.67
C LYS A 454 26.48 14.95 -1.21
N SER A 455 26.15 15.89 -0.33
CA SER A 455 25.68 17.22 -0.73
C SER A 455 25.97 18.26 0.35
N THR A 456 26.33 19.47 -0.09
CA THR A 456 26.52 20.66 0.76
C THR A 456 25.20 21.36 1.09
N LEU A 457 24.07 20.87 0.60
CA LEU A 457 22.75 21.48 0.81
C LEU A 457 22.47 21.71 2.30
N ILE A 458 22.10 22.94 2.61
CA ILE A 458 21.68 23.37 3.94
C ILE A 458 20.19 23.04 4.10
N LEU A 459 19.85 22.29 5.15
CA LEU A 459 18.50 21.93 5.53
C LEU A 459 18.04 22.71 6.77
N LYS A 460 16.78 23.18 6.77
CA LYS A 460 16.12 23.70 7.98
C LYS A 460 15.62 22.52 8.81
N TYR A 461 15.96 22.46 10.09
CA TYR A 461 15.35 21.54 11.07
C TYR A 461 14.29 22.34 11.86
N PRO A 462 13.00 22.29 11.48
CA PRO A 462 11.99 23.20 12.04
C PRO A 462 11.62 22.83 13.47
N ASN A 463 11.59 23.83 14.36
CA ASN A 463 10.99 23.72 15.70
C ASN A 463 9.44 23.74 15.58
N LYS A 464 8.78 22.91 16.40
CA LYS A 464 7.33 22.89 16.59
C LYS A 464 6.78 24.23 17.12
N ASP A 465 7.50 24.87 18.04
CA ASP A 465 6.95 25.92 18.92
C ASP A 465 7.15 27.35 18.38
N LEU A 466 7.88 27.52 17.26
CA LEU A 466 8.24 28.83 16.69
C LEU A 466 7.37 29.28 15.49
N GLN A 467 6.31 28.56 15.15
CA GLN A 467 5.49 28.84 13.96
C GLN A 467 4.00 28.62 14.28
N SER A 468 3.15 29.62 13.99
CA SER A 468 1.71 29.51 14.26
C SER A 468 1.03 28.43 13.40
N PRO A 469 -0.13 27.89 13.80
CA PRO A 469 -0.86 26.90 12.99
C PRO A 469 -1.30 27.41 11.60
N GLN A 470 -1.27 28.73 11.37
CA GLN A 470 -1.52 29.35 10.06
C GLN A 470 -0.23 29.46 9.23
N ALA A 471 0.92 29.75 9.85
CA ALA A 471 2.23 29.86 9.18
C ALA A 471 2.81 28.51 8.69
N LEU A 472 2.17 27.40 9.05
CA LEU A 472 2.58 26.03 8.73
C LEU A 472 1.74 25.37 7.60
N ARG A 473 0.86 26.10 6.91
CA ARG A 473 0.05 25.56 5.79
C ARG A 473 0.60 26.01 4.43
N CYS A 474 0.35 25.19 3.40
CA CYS A 474 0.71 25.49 2.01
C CYS A 474 -0.37 26.26 1.23
N ASP A 475 -1.58 26.38 1.79
CA ASP A 475 -2.76 26.89 1.08
C ASP A 475 -2.84 28.42 1.16
N PRO A 476 -3.30 29.12 0.10
CA PRO A 476 -3.44 30.57 0.11
C PRO A 476 -4.53 31.04 1.11
N PRO A 477 -4.46 32.30 1.58
CA PRO A 477 -5.55 32.88 2.37
C PRO A 477 -6.87 32.89 1.57
N SER A 478 -7.98 32.77 2.30
CA SER A 478 -9.33 32.69 1.76
C SER A 478 -9.67 33.81 0.77
N THR A 479 -10.29 33.45 -0.36
CA THR A 479 -11.09 34.38 -1.16
C THR A 479 -12.16 35.00 -0.26
N GLY A 480 -12.06 36.30 0.00
CA GLY A 480 -12.91 36.97 0.98
C GLY A 480 -14.33 37.18 0.48
N HIS A 481 -15.27 36.36 0.97
CA HIS A 481 -16.68 36.78 1.04
C HIS A 481 -16.90 37.59 2.32
N SER A 482 -16.90 38.91 2.17
CA SER A 482 -17.15 39.88 3.23
C SER A 482 -18.64 39.96 3.58
N SER A 483 -19.11 39.07 4.46
CA SER A 483 -20.42 39.20 5.10
C SER A 483 -20.33 40.16 6.30
N GLY A 484 -20.55 41.46 6.07
CA GLY A 484 -20.45 42.47 7.12
C GLY A 484 -20.97 43.84 6.70
N HIS A 485 -22.28 44.07 6.86
CA HIS A 485 -22.86 45.40 6.72
C HIS A 485 -22.42 46.30 7.89
N LEU A 486 -21.59 47.31 7.60
CA LEU A 486 -21.59 48.57 8.35
C LEU A 486 -21.47 49.72 7.36
N LEU A 487 -22.35 50.72 7.52
CA LEU A 487 -22.41 51.89 6.65
C LEU A 487 -21.31 52.90 7.02
N SER A 488 -20.71 53.54 6.02
CA SER A 488 -19.93 54.77 6.20
C SER A 488 -20.61 55.91 5.40
N PRO A 489 -20.92 57.06 6.01
CA PRO A 489 -21.96 57.97 5.51
C PRO A 489 -21.44 59.02 4.50
N PHE A 490 -20.82 58.59 3.41
CA PHE A 490 -20.38 59.49 2.32
C PHE A 490 -20.71 58.93 0.92
N PHE A 491 -22.00 58.91 0.56
CA PHE A 491 -22.50 59.23 -0.79
C PHE A 491 -24.02 59.46 -0.75
N PHE A 492 -24.42 60.51 -0.05
CA PHE A 492 -25.68 61.21 -0.36
C PHE A 492 -25.49 62.01 -1.67
N ILE A 493 -26.59 62.45 -2.30
CA ILE A 493 -26.61 63.25 -3.55
C ILE A 493 -26.23 62.45 -4.82
N ALA A 494 -27.22 61.72 -5.38
CA ALA A 494 -27.32 61.37 -6.82
C ALA A 494 -28.67 60.74 -7.24
N PHE A 495 -29.56 60.38 -6.31
CA PHE A 495 -30.77 59.59 -6.62
C PHE A 495 -32.09 60.40 -6.72
N LEU A 496 -32.03 61.66 -7.17
CA LEU A 496 -33.19 62.54 -7.36
C LEU A 496 -33.02 63.43 -8.60
N SER A 497 -33.00 62.84 -9.81
CA SER A 497 -33.00 63.60 -11.09
C SER A 497 -33.30 62.78 -12.36
N PHE A 498 -33.93 61.59 -12.29
CA PHE A 498 -34.31 60.86 -13.52
C PHE A 498 -35.60 60.01 -13.43
N LEU A 499 -36.68 60.59 -12.88
CA LEU A 499 -38.03 59.99 -12.98
C LEU A 499 -39.17 61.02 -13.00
N SER A 500 -38.93 62.19 -13.61
CA SER A 500 -39.94 63.15 -14.05
C SER A 500 -39.33 64.05 -15.12
N SER A 501 -40.07 64.34 -16.20
CA SER A 501 -39.62 65.08 -17.40
C SER A 501 -38.50 64.35 -18.16
N ILE A 502 -38.65 63.88 -19.41
CA ILE A 502 -39.60 64.25 -20.47
C ILE A 502 -40.29 63.00 -21.05
N LEU A 503 -41.53 62.98 -21.57
CA LEU A 503 -42.57 64.02 -21.82
C LEU A 503 -42.47 65.35 -21.05
#